data_AF-W4LCA9-F1
#
_entry.id   AF-W4LCA9-F1
#
_cell.length_a   1.000
_cell.length_b   1.000
_cell.length_c   1.000
_cell.angle_alpha   90.00
_cell.angle_beta   90.00
_cell.angle_gamma   90.00
#
_symmetry.space_group_name_H-M   'P 1'
#
loop_
_entity.id
_entity.type
_entity.pdbx_description
1 polymer ?
#
loop_
_entity_poly.entity_id
_entity_poly.type
_entity_poly.pdbx_seq_one_letter_code
_entity_poly.pdbx_strand_id
1 'polypeptide(L)'
;MLEQDEPVTQDMQIEAAAALGACFNAAASVPRLVFLVSPTCEVCISGAQSAAQAVLSLPATSDFRLYLLWLPVLENDSIEAAAGMRARFSDDGRARHFWDDGLRVSQAYHRVLQLGQRQRRHRVAWDLFLLYRAGVTWDEVPPVPDFWMHQLFLDDVPKLEAETLRRELEQMIGEQKG
;
A
#
# COMPACT_ATOMS: atom_id res chain seq x y z
N MET A 1 24.09 -34.83 -22.27
CA MET A 1 23.87 -33.47 -22.82
C MET A 1 22.75 -32.90 -22.00
N LEU A 2 23.09 -31.99 -21.09
CA LEU A 2 22.22 -31.47 -20.04
C LEU A 2 21.12 -30.63 -20.69
N GLU A 3 19.87 -31.04 -20.56
CA GLU A 3 18.73 -30.15 -20.76
C GLU A 3 18.79 -29.13 -19.61
N GLN A 4 19.08 -27.89 -19.97
CA GLN A 4 19.15 -26.78 -19.04
C GLN A 4 17.71 -26.43 -18.66
N ASP A 5 17.33 -26.74 -17.42
CA ASP A 5 16.21 -26.08 -16.75
C ASP A 5 16.55 -24.58 -16.65
N GLU A 6 15.99 -23.79 -17.55
CA GLU A 6 15.95 -22.33 -17.40
C GLU A 6 15.09 -22.00 -16.17
N PRO A 7 15.59 -21.23 -15.18
CA PRO A 7 14.76 -20.83 -14.06
C PRO A 7 13.72 -19.81 -14.55
N VAL A 8 12.46 -20.23 -14.56
CA VAL A 8 11.31 -19.31 -14.67
C VAL A 8 11.46 -18.24 -13.58
N THR A 9 11.51 -16.99 -14.03
CA THR A 9 11.61 -15.71 -13.30
C THR A 9 11.08 -15.71 -11.86
N GLN A 10 11.93 -15.28 -10.94
CA GLN A 10 11.72 -15.12 -9.50
C GLN A 10 10.49 -14.25 -9.14
N ASP A 11 9.60 -14.83 -8.33
CA ASP A 11 8.77 -14.23 -7.28
C ASP A 11 7.87 -13.03 -7.63
N MET A 12 6.82 -13.30 -8.41
CA MET A 12 5.55 -12.55 -8.39
C MET A 12 4.72 -12.84 -7.12
N GLN A 13 5.36 -13.00 -5.96
CA GLN A 13 4.70 -13.44 -4.72
C GLN A 13 4.13 -12.28 -3.91
N ILE A 14 2.95 -12.53 -3.33
CA ILE A 14 2.44 -11.72 -2.22
C ILE A 14 3.21 -12.12 -0.96
N GLU A 15 3.89 -11.16 -0.34
CA GLU A 15 4.73 -11.39 0.83
C GLU A 15 3.91 -11.36 2.13
N ALA A 16 4.43 -11.92 3.22
CA ALA A 16 3.78 -11.80 4.53
C ALA A 16 3.90 -10.36 5.07
N ALA A 17 2.82 -9.82 5.65
CA ALA A 17 2.80 -8.46 6.21
C ALA A 17 3.89 -8.19 7.27
N ALA A 18 4.40 -9.23 7.94
CA ALA A 18 5.51 -9.10 8.88
C ALA A 18 6.80 -8.54 8.23
N ALA A 19 6.99 -8.74 6.92
CA ALA A 19 8.12 -8.19 6.18
C ALA A 19 7.96 -6.72 5.79
N LEU A 20 6.74 -6.17 5.86
CA LEU A 20 6.44 -4.82 5.36
C LEU A 20 7.27 -3.73 6.05
N GLY A 21 7.40 -3.75 7.39
CA GLY A 21 8.18 -2.75 8.12
C GLY A 21 9.66 -2.74 7.73
N ALA A 22 10.27 -3.92 7.57
CA ALA A 22 11.65 -4.05 7.12
C ALA A 22 11.83 -3.53 5.68
N CYS A 23 10.91 -3.88 4.79
CA CYS A 23 10.93 -3.43 3.40
C CYS A 23 10.71 -1.93 3.28
N PHE A 24 9.80 -1.39 4.09
CA PHE A 24 9.55 0.03 4.24
C PHE A 24 10.83 0.74 4.67
N ASN A 25 11.52 0.27 5.71
CA ASN A 25 12.77 0.88 6.21
C ASN A 25 13.94 0.77 5.22
N ALA A 26 14.03 -0.33 4.47
CA ALA A 26 15.04 -0.49 3.43
C ALA A 26 14.93 0.58 2.32
N ALA A 27 13.75 1.18 2.16
CA ALA A 27 13.49 2.27 1.23
C ALA A 27 13.42 3.65 1.91
N ALA A 28 13.92 3.81 3.14
CA ALA A 28 13.74 5.05 3.90
C ALA A 28 14.32 6.30 3.22
N SER A 29 15.25 6.17 2.28
CA SER A 29 15.80 7.31 1.53
C SER A 29 14.85 7.91 0.49
N VAL A 30 13.70 7.28 0.22
CA VAL A 30 12.74 7.71 -0.80
C VAL A 30 11.33 7.83 -0.22
N PRO A 31 10.41 8.57 -0.85
CA PRO A 31 9.01 8.57 -0.44
C PRO A 31 8.42 7.16 -0.60
N ARG A 32 7.49 6.79 0.29
CA ARG A 32 6.79 5.50 0.22
C ARG A 32 5.29 5.68 0.33
N LEU A 33 4.56 4.82 -0.35
CA LEU A 33 3.12 4.68 -0.26
C LEU A 33 2.76 3.33 0.36
N VAL A 34 1.73 3.31 1.19
CA VAL A 34 1.14 2.07 1.72
C VAL A 34 -0.36 2.12 1.50
N PHE A 35 -0.89 1.17 0.73
CA PHE A 35 -2.33 1.05 0.47
C PHE A 35 -2.89 -0.14 1.26
N LEU A 36 -4.02 0.04 1.94
CA LEU A 36 -4.68 -1.00 2.73
C LEU A 36 -5.98 -1.39 2.04
N VAL A 37 -6.03 -2.55 1.40
CA VAL A 37 -7.08 -2.89 0.43
C VAL A 37 -7.64 -4.29 0.69
N SER A 38 -8.93 -4.47 0.42
CA SER A 38 -9.60 -5.78 0.48
C SER A 38 -9.65 -6.32 -0.94
N PRO A 39 -9.22 -7.57 -1.18
CA PRO A 39 -9.14 -8.13 -2.52
C PRO A 39 -10.49 -8.46 -3.16
N THR A 40 -11.60 -8.46 -2.40
CA THR A 40 -12.95 -8.72 -2.94
C THR A 40 -13.89 -7.51 -2.90
N CYS A 41 -13.46 -6.38 -2.34
CA CYS A 41 -14.22 -5.13 -2.39
C CYS A 41 -14.01 -4.39 -3.72
N GLU A 42 -15.01 -4.40 -4.59
CA GLU A 42 -14.93 -3.75 -5.92
C GLU A 42 -14.56 -2.26 -5.84
N VAL A 43 -15.16 -1.51 -4.93
CA VAL A 43 -14.90 -0.07 -4.76
C VAL A 43 -13.46 0.18 -4.32
N CYS A 44 -12.97 -0.61 -3.36
CA CYS A 44 -11.62 -0.50 -2.82
C CYS A 44 -10.56 -0.86 -3.88
N ILE A 45 -10.83 -1.90 -4.67
CA ILE A 45 -9.97 -2.32 -5.78
C ILE A 45 -9.94 -1.23 -6.85
N SER A 46 -11.09 -0.71 -7.25
CA SER A 46 -11.17 0.34 -8.27
C SER A 46 -10.36 1.57 -7.87
N GLY A 47 -10.48 2.01 -6.61
CA GLY A 47 -9.68 3.11 -6.09
C GLY A 47 -8.19 2.79 -6.03
N ALA A 48 -7.82 1.62 -5.52
CA ALA A 48 -6.42 1.20 -5.47
C ALA A 48 -5.78 1.09 -6.86
N GLN A 49 -6.51 0.60 -7.86
CA GLN A 49 -6.03 0.57 -9.24
C GLN A 49 -5.85 1.98 -9.81
N SER A 50 -6.83 2.86 -9.61
CA SER A 50 -6.74 4.25 -10.07
C SER A 50 -5.56 4.99 -9.42
N ALA A 51 -5.42 4.87 -8.09
CA ALA A 51 -4.33 5.45 -7.33
C ALA A 51 -2.95 4.90 -7.75
N ALA A 52 -2.83 3.58 -7.86
CA ALA A 52 -1.60 2.92 -8.29
C ALA A 52 -1.23 3.33 -9.72
N GLN A 53 -2.20 3.36 -10.64
CA GLN A 53 -1.98 3.80 -12.02
C GLN A 53 -1.49 5.25 -12.05
N ALA A 54 -2.12 6.16 -11.27
CA ALA A 54 -1.72 7.56 -11.22
C ALA A 54 -0.28 7.73 -10.75
N VAL A 55 0.13 7.10 -9.64
CA VAL A 55 1.50 7.23 -9.12
C VAL A 55 2.54 6.48 -9.98
N LEU A 56 2.21 5.30 -10.51
CA LEU A 56 3.13 4.53 -11.36
C LEU A 56 3.26 5.10 -12.77
N SER A 57 2.34 5.97 -13.20
CA SER A 57 2.50 6.73 -14.45
C SER A 57 3.60 7.79 -14.39
N LEU A 58 4.10 8.13 -13.20
CA LEU A 58 5.29 8.98 -13.06
C LEU A 58 6.49 8.31 -13.72
N PRO A 59 7.43 9.09 -14.30
CA PRO A 59 8.60 8.55 -14.99
C PRO A 59 9.32 7.49 -14.16
N ALA A 60 9.85 6.45 -14.81
CA ALA A 60 10.56 5.35 -14.13
C ALA A 60 11.80 5.83 -13.34
N THR A 61 12.31 7.03 -13.63
CA THR A 61 13.39 7.71 -12.88
C THR A 61 12.92 8.38 -11.59
N SER A 62 11.61 8.41 -11.32
CA SER A 62 11.03 8.95 -10.09
C SER A 62 11.20 7.91 -8.98
N ASP A 63 11.98 8.26 -7.97
CA ASP A 63 12.38 7.33 -6.92
C ASP A 63 11.34 7.33 -5.78
N PHE A 64 10.58 6.26 -5.67
CA PHE A 64 9.62 6.00 -4.59
C PHE A 64 9.29 4.50 -4.52
N ARG A 65 8.63 4.07 -3.45
CA ARG A 65 8.08 2.71 -3.34
C ARG A 65 6.58 2.71 -3.06
N LEU A 66 5.88 1.75 -3.64
CA LEU A 66 4.47 1.49 -3.39
C LEU A 66 4.31 0.11 -2.76
N TYR A 67 3.65 0.04 -1.61
CA TYR A 67 3.33 -1.20 -0.93
C TYR A 67 1.82 -1.40 -0.88
N LEU A 68 1.31 -2.44 -1.53
CA LEU A 68 -0.09 -2.84 -1.43
C LEU A 68 -0.24 -3.91 -0.35
N LEU A 69 -0.95 -3.57 0.72
CA LEU A 69 -1.28 -4.49 1.80
C LEU A 69 -2.73 -4.97 1.63
N TRP A 70 -2.86 -6.24 1.28
CA TRP A 70 -4.12 -6.95 1.15
C TRP A 70 -4.61 -7.46 2.51
N LEU A 71 -5.90 -7.31 2.78
CA LEU A 71 -6.51 -7.55 4.09
C LEU A 71 -7.71 -8.51 4.00
N PRO A 72 -7.88 -9.45 4.96
CA PRO A 72 -9.10 -10.25 5.11
C PRO A 72 -10.20 -9.49 5.87
N VAL A 73 -10.90 -8.56 5.21
CA VAL A 73 -11.94 -7.73 5.87
C VAL A 73 -13.35 -8.21 5.56
N LEU A 74 -13.58 -8.66 4.33
CA LEU A 74 -14.83 -9.24 3.86
C LEU A 74 -14.78 -10.76 3.93
N GLU A 75 -15.96 -11.39 3.99
CA GLU A 75 -16.11 -12.85 4.14
C GLU A 75 -15.35 -13.65 3.08
N ASN A 76 -15.26 -13.14 1.85
CA ASN A 76 -14.60 -13.80 0.73
C ASN A 76 -13.15 -13.35 0.51
N ASP A 77 -12.60 -12.50 1.38
CA ASP A 77 -11.21 -12.08 1.24
C ASP A 77 -10.26 -13.23 1.62
N SER A 78 -9.38 -13.58 0.69
CA SER A 78 -8.34 -14.60 0.90
C SER A 78 -7.05 -14.20 0.19
N ILE A 79 -5.96 -14.90 0.52
CA ILE A 79 -4.68 -14.72 -0.17
C ILE A 79 -4.76 -15.09 -1.65
N GLU A 80 -5.61 -16.06 -2.02
CA GLU A 80 -5.86 -16.46 -3.41
C GLU A 80 -6.63 -15.36 -4.15
N ALA A 81 -7.64 -14.75 -3.52
CA ALA A 81 -8.34 -13.59 -4.08
C ALA A 81 -7.37 -12.41 -4.29
N ALA A 82 -6.49 -12.16 -3.31
CA ALA A 82 -5.45 -11.14 -3.41
C ALA A 82 -4.45 -11.44 -4.55
N ALA A 83 -4.04 -12.70 -4.72
CA ALA A 83 -3.15 -13.12 -5.80
C ALA A 83 -3.80 -12.91 -7.18
N GLY A 84 -5.07 -13.29 -7.32
CA GLY A 84 -5.85 -13.04 -8.53
C GLY A 84 -6.00 -11.54 -8.84
N MET A 85 -6.14 -10.70 -7.81
CA MET A 85 -6.27 -9.25 -7.99
C MET A 85 -4.94 -8.56 -8.26
N ARG A 86 -3.82 -9.03 -7.67
CA ARG A 86 -2.45 -8.54 -7.94
C ARG A 86 -2.11 -8.58 -9.42
N ALA A 87 -2.59 -9.58 -10.16
CA ALA A 87 -2.41 -9.68 -11.62
C ALA A 87 -3.06 -8.52 -12.41
N ARG A 88 -3.92 -7.71 -11.79
CA ARG A 88 -4.52 -6.51 -12.39
C ARG A 88 -3.77 -5.21 -12.10
N PHE A 89 -2.65 -5.29 -11.38
CA PHE A 89 -1.75 -4.17 -11.14
C PHE A 89 -0.55 -4.26 -12.08
N SER A 90 0.12 -3.13 -12.33
CA SER A 90 1.33 -3.10 -13.16
C SER A 90 2.46 -3.90 -12.50
N ASP A 91 3.23 -4.65 -13.29
CA ASP A 91 4.48 -5.32 -12.86
C ASP A 91 5.65 -4.34 -12.68
N ASP A 92 5.38 -3.12 -12.21
CA ASP A 92 6.38 -2.10 -11.96
C ASP A 92 7.21 -2.46 -10.72
N GLY A 93 8.54 -2.46 -10.85
CA GLY A 93 9.46 -2.80 -9.76
C GLY A 93 9.45 -1.85 -8.56
N ARG A 94 8.73 -0.71 -8.63
CA ARG A 94 8.44 0.16 -7.48
C ARG A 94 7.34 -0.40 -6.59
N ALA A 95 6.48 -1.28 -7.11
CA ALA A 95 5.34 -1.85 -6.41
C ALA A 95 5.66 -3.23 -5.80
N ARG A 96 5.24 -3.45 -4.55
CA ARG A 96 5.29 -4.76 -3.87
C ARG A 96 3.97 -5.03 -3.16
N HIS A 97 3.60 -6.30 -3.04
CA HIS A 97 2.32 -6.73 -2.48
C HIS A 97 2.53 -7.59 -1.24
N PHE A 98 1.67 -7.39 -0.23
CA PHE A 98 1.74 -8.06 1.07
C PHE A 98 0.35 -8.56 1.49
N TRP A 99 0.29 -9.64 2.27
CA TRP A 99 -0.93 -10.18 2.89
C TRP A 99 -0.87 -10.05 4.41
N ASP A 100 -1.85 -9.37 5.02
CA ASP A 100 -2.00 -9.23 6.47
C ASP A 100 -3.08 -10.18 7.02
N ASP A 101 -2.78 -11.47 6.99
CA ASP A 101 -3.69 -12.54 7.43
C ASP A 101 -4.32 -12.30 8.81
N GLY A 102 -3.49 -11.81 9.76
CA GLY A 102 -3.91 -11.55 11.13
C GLY A 102 -4.43 -10.14 11.39
N LEU A 103 -4.54 -9.30 10.35
CA LEU A 103 -4.89 -7.87 10.44
C LEU A 103 -4.00 -7.09 11.44
N ARG A 104 -2.77 -7.54 11.71
CA ARG A 104 -1.91 -6.95 12.76
C ARG A 104 -1.44 -5.57 12.35
N VAL A 105 -1.06 -5.40 11.08
CA VAL A 105 -0.63 -4.12 10.54
C VAL A 105 -1.83 -3.19 10.39
N SER A 106 -2.96 -3.71 9.89
CA SER A 106 -4.21 -2.93 9.80
C SER A 106 -4.67 -2.41 11.17
N GLN A 107 -4.65 -3.24 12.21
CA GLN A 107 -4.98 -2.82 13.57
C GLN A 107 -3.99 -1.80 14.14
N ALA A 108 -2.71 -1.89 13.78
CA ALA A 108 -1.72 -0.91 14.18
C ALA A 108 -2.03 0.46 13.54
N TYR A 109 -2.34 0.50 12.24
CA TYR A 109 -2.81 1.72 11.59
C TYR A 109 -4.11 2.26 12.17
N HIS A 110 -5.04 1.40 12.55
CA HIS A 110 -6.28 1.82 13.20
C HIS A 110 -5.99 2.61 14.50
N ARG A 111 -4.97 2.20 15.27
CA ARG A 111 -4.52 2.93 16.47
C ARG A 111 -3.78 4.22 16.13
N VAL A 112 -2.80 4.15 15.23
CA VAL A 112 -1.96 5.30 14.83
C VAL A 112 -2.81 6.44 14.25
N LEU A 113 -3.81 6.11 13.44
CA LEU A 113 -4.74 7.06 12.83
C LEU A 113 -5.96 7.40 13.71
N GLN A 114 -6.00 6.86 14.94
CA GLN A 114 -7.06 7.10 15.93
C GLN A 114 -8.48 6.85 15.38
N LEU A 115 -8.63 5.85 14.51
CA LEU A 115 -9.91 5.56 13.84
C LEU A 115 -10.99 5.07 14.81
N GLY A 116 -10.60 4.58 16.00
CA GLY A 116 -11.51 4.11 17.04
C GLY A 116 -12.27 5.24 17.77
N GLN A 117 -11.87 6.50 17.61
CA GLN A 117 -12.65 7.65 18.09
C GLN A 117 -13.82 7.96 17.15
N ARG A 118 -13.89 7.31 15.99
CA ARG A 118 -14.93 7.47 14.98
C ARG A 118 -15.92 6.31 15.06
N GLN A 119 -17.16 6.50 14.60
CA GLN A 119 -18.23 5.49 14.66
C GLN A 119 -17.97 4.31 13.70
N ARG A 120 -16.93 3.50 13.96
CA ARG A 120 -16.63 2.28 13.20
C ARG A 120 -16.90 1.05 14.04
N ARG A 121 -17.63 0.09 13.45
CA ARG A 121 -17.93 -1.21 14.06
C ARG A 121 -16.71 -2.14 14.15
N HIS A 122 -15.69 -1.91 13.32
CA HIS A 122 -14.53 -2.79 13.17
C HIS A 122 -13.23 -2.05 13.51
N ARG A 123 -12.36 -2.66 14.33
CA ARG A 123 -11.03 -2.15 14.71
C ARG A 123 -9.98 -2.38 13.62
N VAL A 124 -10.37 -2.15 12.37
CA VAL A 124 -9.60 -2.47 11.17
C VAL A 124 -9.43 -1.18 10.37
N ALA A 125 -8.18 -0.84 10.04
CA ALA A 125 -7.87 0.20 9.07
C ALA A 125 -7.92 -0.42 7.68
N TRP A 126 -8.82 0.06 6.85
CA TRP A 126 -9.04 -0.46 5.52
C TRP A 126 -9.55 0.66 4.62
N ASP A 127 -9.21 0.51 3.34
CA ASP A 127 -9.50 1.42 2.25
C ASP A 127 -8.85 2.79 2.46
N LEU A 128 -7.53 2.72 2.73
CA LEU A 128 -6.66 3.84 3.06
C LEU A 128 -5.47 3.90 2.12
N PHE A 129 -5.03 5.13 1.85
CA PHE A 129 -3.91 5.44 0.95
C PHE A 129 -2.97 6.36 1.70
N LEU A 130 -1.85 5.81 2.15
CA LEU A 130 -0.92 6.44 3.09
C LEU A 130 0.34 6.84 2.35
N LEU A 131 0.82 8.07 2.55
CA LEU A 131 2.02 8.62 1.92
C LEU A 131 3.00 9.11 3.00
N TYR A 132 4.26 8.77 2.80
CA TYR A 132 5.36 9.05 3.72
C TYR A 132 6.50 9.73 2.97
N ARG A 133 7.05 10.79 3.54
CA ARG A 133 8.29 11.40 3.07
C ARG A 133 9.48 10.48 3.35
N ALA A 134 10.62 10.78 2.73
CA ALA A 134 11.86 10.11 3.07
C ALA A 134 12.38 10.46 4.47
N GLY A 135 13.17 9.56 5.04
CA GLY A 135 13.69 9.64 6.40
C GLY A 135 12.76 9.04 7.45
N VAL A 136 11.47 8.83 7.13
CA VAL A 136 10.50 8.22 8.06
C VAL A 136 10.81 6.74 8.24
N THR A 137 10.83 6.25 9.48
CA THR A 137 11.07 4.82 9.81
C THR A 137 9.87 4.18 10.47
N TRP A 138 9.77 2.87 10.32
CA TRP A 138 8.80 1.99 10.97
C TRP A 138 9.53 1.16 12.02
N ASP A 139 9.26 1.44 13.29
CA ASP A 139 9.85 0.72 14.41
C ASP A 139 8.96 -0.45 14.84
N GLU A 140 8.52 -0.50 16.09
CA GLU A 140 7.58 -1.53 16.55
C GLU A 140 6.16 -1.33 15.97
N VAL A 141 5.80 -0.09 15.65
CA VAL A 141 4.52 0.31 15.08
C VAL A 141 4.73 1.15 13.82
N PRO A 142 3.79 1.14 12.87
CA PRO A 142 3.90 2.00 11.71
C PRO A 142 3.91 3.48 12.12
N PRO A 143 4.65 4.32 11.38
CA PRO A 143 4.65 5.76 11.62
C PRO A 143 3.30 6.38 11.23
N VAL A 144 3.05 7.60 11.72
CA VAL A 144 1.96 8.42 11.21
C VAL A 144 2.32 8.86 9.79
N PRO A 145 1.43 8.72 8.80
CA PRO A 145 1.68 9.21 7.45
C PRO A 145 1.70 10.74 7.41
N ASP A 146 2.53 11.27 6.52
CA ASP A 146 2.59 12.70 6.23
C ASP A 146 1.32 13.19 5.54
N PHE A 147 0.76 12.33 4.69
CA PHE A 147 -0.49 12.56 4.00
C PHE A 147 -1.26 11.25 3.87
N TRP A 148 -2.59 11.28 3.99
CA TRP A 148 -3.40 10.11 3.71
C TRP A 148 -4.82 10.45 3.27
N MET A 149 -5.39 9.53 2.49
CA MET A 149 -6.76 9.55 2.01
C MET A 149 -7.48 8.25 2.35
N HIS A 150 -8.80 8.23 2.18
CA HIS A 150 -9.62 7.03 2.35
C HIS A 150 -10.75 6.94 1.31
N GLN A 151 -11.42 5.80 1.18
CA GLN A 151 -12.69 5.71 0.43
C GLN A 151 -13.92 5.42 1.31
N LEU A 152 -13.73 4.93 2.53
CA LEU A 152 -14.85 4.55 3.43
C LEU A 152 -15.18 5.67 4.43
N PHE A 153 -15.96 6.64 3.96
CA PHE A 153 -16.74 7.62 4.76
C PHE A 153 -16.10 8.07 6.09
N LEU A 154 -15.05 8.89 6.01
CA LEU A 154 -14.50 9.66 7.12
C LEU A 154 -14.75 11.14 6.79
N ASP A 155 -15.48 11.85 7.65
CA ASP A 155 -15.93 13.22 7.31
C ASP A 155 -14.78 14.26 7.34
N ASP A 156 -13.75 14.02 8.17
CA ASP A 156 -12.63 14.95 8.38
C ASP A 156 -11.35 14.58 7.62
N VAL A 157 -11.43 13.59 6.72
CA VAL A 157 -10.27 13.09 5.97
C VAL A 157 -10.62 13.16 4.50
N PRO A 158 -9.70 13.59 3.61
CA PRO A 158 -9.99 13.63 2.19
C PRO A 158 -10.32 12.24 1.65
N LYS A 159 -11.38 12.19 0.83
CA LYS A 159 -11.66 11.01 0.01
C LYS A 159 -10.54 10.80 -1.00
N LEU A 160 -10.36 9.55 -1.44
CA LEU A 160 -9.37 9.22 -2.46
C LEU A 160 -9.65 10.01 -3.73
N GLU A 161 -8.66 10.81 -4.11
CA GLU A 161 -8.55 11.45 -5.42
C GLU A 161 -7.17 11.12 -5.96
N ALA A 162 -7.11 10.21 -6.94
CA ALA A 162 -5.86 9.63 -7.44
C ALA A 162 -4.85 10.70 -7.91
N GLU A 163 -5.35 11.76 -8.54
CA GLU A 163 -4.51 12.86 -9.01
C GLU A 163 -3.96 13.71 -7.86
N THR A 164 -4.71 13.88 -6.78
CA THR A 164 -4.17 14.56 -5.58
C THR A 164 -3.09 13.71 -4.93
N LEU A 165 -3.30 12.40 -4.79
CA LEU A 165 -2.27 11.50 -4.27
C LEU A 165 -0.99 11.54 -5.13
N ARG A 166 -1.13 11.57 -6.45
CA ARG A 166 -0.01 11.72 -7.40
C ARG A 166 0.76 13.03 -7.17
N ARG A 167 0.05 14.16 -7.06
CA ARG A 167 0.69 15.47 -6.83
C ARG A 167 1.42 15.55 -5.49
N GLU A 168 0.83 15.04 -4.42
CA GLU A 168 1.48 15.01 -3.10
C GLU A 168 2.79 14.19 -3.15
N LEU A 169 2.76 13.05 -3.86
CA LEU A 169 3.98 12.26 -4.10
C LEU A 169 5.01 13.03 -4.93
N GLU A 170 4.61 13.68 -6.03
CA GLU A 170 5.53 14.49 -6.85
C GLU A 170 6.21 15.61 -6.04
N GLN A 171 5.45 16.26 -5.15
CA GLN A 171 6.00 17.28 -4.25
C GLN A 171 7.07 16.67 -3.33
N MET A 172 6.78 15.55 -2.68
CA MET A 172 7.75 14.87 -1.81
C MET A 172 9.01 14.42 -2.54
N ILE A 173 8.87 13.98 -3.80
CA ILE A 173 10.02 13.62 -4.65
C ILE A 173 10.85 14.87 -5.00
N GLY A 174 10.19 16.01 -5.25
CA GLY A 174 10.86 17.28 -5.53
C GLY A 174 11.67 17.81 -4.35
N GLU A 175 11.13 17.68 -3.13
CA GLU A 175 11.78 18.12 -1.88
C GLU A 175 13.08 17.36 -1.57
N GLN A 176 13.30 16.17 -2.14
CA GLN A 176 14.56 15.43 -1.98
C GLN A 176 15.73 15.99 -2.78
N LYS A 177 15.44 16.76 -3.82
CA LYS A 177 16.45 17.23 -4.79
C LYS A 177 17.00 18.61 -4.45
N GLY A 178 16.47 19.28 -3.43
CA GLY A 178 16.92 20.58 -2.93
C GLY A 178 17.84 20.44 -1.74
#